data_AF-A0A9W4JMB8-F1
#
_entry.id   AF-A0A9W4JMB8-F1
#
_cell.length_a   1.000
_cell.length_b   1.000
_cell.length_c   1.000
_cell.angle_alpha   90.00
_cell.angle_beta   90.00
_cell.angle_gamma   90.00
#
_symmetry.space_group_name_H-M   'P 1'
#
loop_
_entity.id
_entity.type
_entity.pdbx_description
1 polymer ?
#
loop_
_entity_poly.entity_id
_entity_poly.type
_entity_poly.pdbx_seq_one_letter_code
_entity_poly.pdbx_strand_id
1 'polypeptide(L)'
;MSHFRYISFETNSEENSDMASSEGEFTPEPLLVVSAGCTTGYIIHGTMGRGLTVPLGSRPSVGAGLWLQGGIGHLARLHGLSCDSIIGAIIIDVSSGKILCLGFVPGAHWPPECIFPENQAELLWALKGAGPTRTYSVQDWVVPLPDPVEASGKLNDIGLIAEELPHNCSMDADLYWDNDRLNIGVTRFESHPARVPSTAPMSSLLNLDPILGQGTEVKTMDDVKLFDAEFHMSRMHGGHASGKTSSFKRCLFLKDLGETDVTSILTSTLKNRPTELCYFHLLQGGGAVHDHAPRDTAFGCRDWDFACVITGVWHRSDDGTQVARRVVDWVYKVAKDLLKLGCGVYHADFGPDPRDAVLVANAFGTNLDRLAGVRNRADPHDVLAYTCPISKWKSQTGQEIVFLISGKSCAGKDYCATIWASTLRVRKQTSLETRVVSISTAIKMAYAVATDADITRLLNDRAYKEQHRPALSSFFNSQLLQQPQLLEHFVNLVNENLDVDVLFITGIRDKAPVANLSHLVPDRKLFEIRVQASDTTRQARKGIDNIFDNETTGSEAAEQFAIERLSPLLHGNTQRLANMVRVVPDFPSPGINF
;
A
#
# COMPACT_ATOMS: atom_id res chain seq x y z
N MET A 1 -29.71 -14.12 -2.35
CA MET A 1 -28.68 -13.34 -1.63
C MET A 1 -28.09 -14.07 -0.42
N SER A 2 -28.70 -15.13 0.13
CA SER A 2 -28.16 -15.90 1.27
C SER A 2 -26.97 -16.82 0.94
N HIS A 3 -26.63 -17.02 -0.35
CA HIS A 3 -25.58 -17.97 -0.78
C HIS A 3 -24.15 -17.39 -0.81
N PHE A 4 -23.97 -16.11 -0.46
CA PHE A 4 -22.67 -15.42 -0.51
C PHE A 4 -22.12 -15.02 0.87
N ARG A 5 -22.79 -15.41 1.96
CA ARG A 5 -22.41 -15.08 3.35
C ARG A 5 -22.11 -16.36 4.10
N TYR A 6 -20.85 -16.54 4.46
CA TYR A 6 -20.32 -17.71 5.14
C TYR A 6 -19.24 -17.28 6.14
N ILE A 7 -19.28 -17.85 7.33
CA ILE A 7 -18.25 -17.70 8.36
C ILE A 7 -17.96 -19.09 8.93
N SER A 8 -16.68 -19.48 8.97
CA SER A 8 -16.17 -20.64 9.73
C SER A 8 -15.16 -20.19 10.76
N PHE A 9 -15.01 -20.98 11.82
CA PHE A 9 -13.96 -20.77 12.80
C PHE A 9 -13.17 -22.05 12.94
N GLU A 10 -11.85 -21.94 12.81
CA GLU A 10 -10.94 -23.07 12.91
C GLU A 10 -10.04 -22.89 14.14
N THR A 11 -9.81 -24.00 14.85
CA THR A 11 -8.76 -24.10 15.85
C THR A 11 -7.55 -24.74 15.17
N ASN A 12 -6.36 -24.17 15.33
CA ASN A 12 -5.15 -24.73 14.74
C ASN A 12 -4.85 -26.10 15.39
N SER A 13 -5.22 -27.21 14.75
CA SER A 13 -4.82 -28.57 15.13
C SER A 13 -3.52 -28.95 14.42
N GLU A 14 -2.76 -29.86 15.02
CA GLU A 14 -1.43 -30.32 14.55
C GLU A 14 -1.39 -30.84 13.09
N GLU A 15 -2.54 -31.16 12.48
CA GLU A 15 -2.62 -31.58 11.07
C GLU A 15 -2.44 -30.44 10.03
N ASN A 16 -2.44 -29.16 10.46
CA ASN A 16 -2.25 -27.99 9.58
C ASN A 16 -0.79 -27.49 9.50
N SER A 17 0.18 -28.19 10.10
CA SER A 17 1.57 -27.71 10.26
C SER A 17 2.47 -27.84 9.03
N ASP A 18 2.04 -28.54 7.97
CA ASP A 18 2.94 -28.94 6.87
C ASP A 18 3.38 -27.79 5.93
N MET A 19 2.84 -26.57 6.09
CA MET A 19 3.36 -25.36 5.41
C MET A 19 4.09 -24.38 6.34
N ALA A 20 4.14 -24.62 7.66
CA ALA A 20 4.69 -23.70 8.65
C ALA A 20 6.13 -24.08 9.09
N SER A 21 6.98 -24.46 8.15
CA SER A 21 8.40 -24.78 8.44
C SER A 21 9.37 -23.87 7.69
N SER A 22 9.29 -22.56 7.93
CA SER A 22 10.48 -21.71 8.11
C SER A 22 10.06 -20.35 8.66
N GLU A 23 10.65 -19.98 9.80
CA GLU A 23 10.53 -18.70 10.52
C GLU A 23 9.28 -18.47 11.40
N GLY A 24 9.45 -18.69 12.70
CA GLY A 24 8.60 -18.15 13.79
C GLY A 24 7.58 -19.13 14.38
N GLU A 25 7.64 -19.35 15.70
CA GLU A 25 6.61 -20.08 16.46
C GLU A 25 5.25 -19.37 16.32
N PHE A 26 4.36 -19.90 15.48
CA PHE A 26 2.99 -19.43 15.36
C PHE A 26 2.17 -20.00 16.53
N THR A 27 1.83 -19.18 17.53
CA THR A 27 0.89 -19.58 18.59
C THR A 27 -0.49 -19.87 17.99
N PRO A 28 -1.26 -20.85 18.53
CA PRO A 28 -2.54 -21.26 17.96
C PRO A 28 -3.62 -20.21 18.26
N GLU A 29 -3.64 -19.14 17.49
CA GLU A 29 -4.72 -18.16 17.51
C GLU A 29 -5.96 -18.71 16.77
N PRO A 30 -7.19 -18.40 17.24
CA PRO A 30 -8.41 -18.81 16.58
C PRO A 30 -8.53 -18.15 15.21
N LEU A 31 -8.76 -18.96 14.18
CA LEU A 31 -8.85 -18.47 12.80
C LEU A 31 -10.29 -18.23 12.40
N LEU A 32 -10.52 -17.15 11.66
CA LEU A 32 -11.82 -16.80 11.11
C LEU A 32 -11.76 -16.83 9.58
N VAL A 33 -12.55 -17.72 8.97
CA VAL A 33 -12.73 -17.77 7.52
C VAL A 33 -14.03 -17.06 7.17
N VAL A 34 -13.98 -16.04 6.32
CA VAL A 34 -15.13 -15.20 5.98
C VAL A 34 -15.27 -15.07 4.47
N SER A 35 -16.49 -15.23 3.96
CA SER A 35 -16.76 -14.90 2.56
C SER A 35 -16.85 -13.39 2.32
N ALA A 36 -16.39 -12.91 1.17
CA ALA A 36 -16.35 -11.49 0.84
C ALA A 36 -17.73 -10.78 0.81
N GLY A 37 -18.84 -11.54 0.75
CA GLY A 37 -20.21 -11.02 0.80
C GLY A 37 -20.75 -10.75 2.21
N CYS A 38 -20.00 -11.09 3.26
CA CYS A 38 -20.34 -10.77 4.64
C CYS A 38 -20.25 -9.26 4.89
N THR A 39 -21.13 -8.77 5.76
CA THR A 39 -21.03 -7.41 6.28
C THR A 39 -20.34 -7.43 7.63
N THR A 40 -19.79 -6.30 8.04
CA THR A 40 -19.10 -6.13 9.32
C THR A 40 -19.98 -6.58 10.48
N GLY A 41 -21.24 -6.12 10.53
CA GLY A 41 -22.17 -6.53 11.58
C GLY A 41 -22.40 -8.04 11.60
N TYR A 42 -22.54 -8.69 10.44
CA TYR A 42 -22.70 -10.14 10.36
C TYR A 42 -21.49 -10.89 10.94
N ILE A 43 -20.27 -10.39 10.68
CA ILE A 43 -19.04 -10.97 11.21
C ILE A 43 -18.91 -10.75 12.71
N ILE A 44 -19.16 -9.53 13.18
CA ILE A 44 -19.09 -9.18 14.60
C ILE A 44 -20.11 -9.99 15.40
N HIS A 45 -21.37 -10.11 14.95
CA HIS A 45 -22.36 -10.99 15.59
C HIS A 45 -21.89 -12.44 15.66
N GLY A 46 -21.32 -12.98 14.57
CA GLY A 46 -20.85 -14.36 14.51
C GLY A 46 -19.68 -14.62 15.46
N THR A 47 -18.69 -13.73 15.44
CA THR A 47 -17.47 -13.83 16.27
C THR A 47 -17.80 -13.66 17.75
N MET A 48 -18.63 -12.68 18.09
CA MET A 48 -19.08 -12.45 19.47
C MET A 48 -19.81 -13.66 20.06
N GLY A 49 -20.57 -14.40 19.25
CA GLY A 49 -21.20 -15.66 19.68
C GLY A 49 -20.21 -16.71 20.20
N ARG A 50 -18.91 -16.55 19.91
CA ARG A 50 -17.82 -17.43 20.39
C ARG A 50 -16.86 -16.73 21.36
N GLY A 51 -17.24 -15.55 21.86
CA GLY A 51 -16.34 -14.70 22.64
C GLY A 51 -15.17 -14.18 21.80
N LEU A 52 -15.33 -14.12 20.46
CA LEU A 52 -14.35 -13.60 19.53
C LEU A 52 -14.73 -12.20 18.97
N THR A 53 -13.78 -11.47 18.37
CA THR A 53 -14.02 -10.26 17.54
C THR A 53 -12.89 -10.11 16.55
N VAL A 54 -13.04 -9.18 15.60
CA VAL A 54 -12.06 -8.83 14.57
C VAL A 54 -11.96 -7.29 14.41
N PRO A 55 -10.76 -6.70 14.22
CA PRO A 55 -10.61 -5.34 13.74
C PRO A 55 -11.27 -5.21 12.37
N LEU A 56 -12.41 -4.52 12.35
CA LEU A 56 -13.18 -4.17 11.15
C LEU A 56 -13.55 -2.67 11.21
N GLY A 57 -14.09 -2.13 10.13
CA GLY A 57 -14.59 -0.76 10.10
C GLY A 57 -15.76 -0.53 11.06
N SER A 58 -16.14 0.72 11.32
CA SER A 58 -17.14 1.09 12.33
C SER A 58 -18.61 0.95 11.93
N ARG A 59 -18.93 0.48 10.70
CA ARG A 59 -20.30 0.48 10.18
C ARG A 59 -20.82 -0.93 9.88
N PRO A 60 -21.93 -1.39 10.50
CA PRO A 60 -22.41 -2.77 10.39
C PRO A 60 -22.72 -3.25 8.97
N SER A 61 -23.19 -2.34 8.12
CA SER A 61 -23.62 -2.65 6.75
C SER A 61 -22.47 -2.75 5.75
N VAL A 62 -21.25 -2.36 6.12
CA VAL A 62 -20.09 -2.33 5.22
C VAL A 62 -19.51 -3.72 5.03
N GLY A 63 -19.18 -4.08 3.77
CA GLY A 63 -18.60 -5.38 3.40
C GLY A 63 -17.12 -5.34 3.05
N ALA A 64 -16.65 -6.36 2.34
CA ALA A 64 -15.22 -6.64 2.20
C ALA A 64 -14.36 -5.59 1.49
N GLY A 65 -14.97 -4.71 0.68
CA GLY A 65 -14.25 -3.61 0.07
C GLY A 65 -13.47 -2.77 1.08
N LEU A 66 -14.01 -2.58 2.30
CA LEU A 66 -13.36 -1.76 3.32
C LEU A 66 -12.12 -2.44 3.92
N TRP A 67 -12.24 -3.68 4.39
CA TRP A 67 -11.14 -4.34 5.10
C TRP A 67 -10.02 -4.84 4.18
N LEU A 68 -10.28 -5.00 2.87
CA LEU A 68 -9.24 -5.22 1.85
C LEU A 68 -8.46 -3.94 1.50
N GLN A 69 -8.96 -2.77 1.91
CA GLN A 69 -8.42 -1.46 1.56
C GLN A 69 -7.78 -0.76 2.78
N GLY A 70 -7.46 -1.50 3.84
CA GLY A 70 -7.05 -0.92 5.13
C GLY A 70 -8.07 -1.27 6.20
N GLY A 71 -9.16 -0.51 6.28
CA GLY A 71 -10.24 -0.73 7.22
C GLY A 71 -9.95 -0.10 8.58
N ILE A 72 -10.32 1.17 8.69
CA ILE A 72 -10.20 1.97 9.91
C ILE A 72 -11.48 1.80 10.73
N GLY A 73 -11.35 1.41 12.00
CA GLY A 73 -12.46 1.25 12.93
C GLY A 73 -12.00 1.33 14.39
N HIS A 74 -12.90 1.01 15.32
CA HIS A 74 -12.70 1.24 16.76
C HIS A 74 -11.52 0.48 17.39
N LEU A 75 -11.02 -0.56 16.72
CA LEU A 75 -9.87 -1.35 17.18
C LEU A 75 -8.54 -0.96 16.52
N ALA A 76 -8.55 0.03 15.62
CA ALA A 76 -7.38 0.34 14.80
C ALA A 76 -6.14 0.69 15.65
N ARG A 77 -6.34 1.52 16.68
CA ARG A 77 -5.26 1.95 17.60
C ARG A 77 -4.65 0.82 18.44
N LEU A 78 -5.34 -0.31 18.52
CA LEU A 78 -4.95 -1.40 19.42
C LEU A 78 -4.44 -2.64 18.68
N HIS A 79 -5.03 -2.94 17.53
CA HIS A 79 -4.74 -4.15 16.74
C HIS A 79 -4.29 -3.86 15.31
N GLY A 80 -4.08 -2.59 14.98
CA GLY A 80 -3.76 -2.16 13.62
C GLY A 80 -5.00 -2.08 12.75
N LEU A 81 -4.80 -1.76 11.47
CA LEU A 81 -5.88 -1.69 10.50
C LEU A 81 -6.49 -3.08 10.31
N SER A 82 -7.73 -3.14 9.81
CA SER A 82 -8.34 -4.43 9.46
C SER A 82 -7.35 -5.23 8.61
N CYS A 83 -6.69 -4.56 7.65
CA CYS A 83 -5.72 -5.06 6.69
C CYS A 83 -4.54 -5.84 7.29
N ASP A 84 -4.17 -5.54 8.52
CA ASP A 84 -2.93 -6.06 9.10
C ASP A 84 -3.08 -7.53 9.53
N SER A 85 -4.32 -8.02 9.63
CA SER A 85 -4.59 -9.31 10.24
C SER A 85 -5.03 -10.45 9.27
N ILE A 86 -5.17 -10.24 7.94
CA ILE A 86 -5.42 -11.41 7.05
C ILE A 86 -4.10 -12.11 6.87
N ILE A 87 -4.18 -13.42 6.97
CA ILE A 87 -3.04 -14.30 6.74
C ILE A 87 -3.19 -15.11 5.45
N GLY A 88 -4.39 -15.20 4.87
CA GLY A 88 -4.63 -15.81 3.58
C GLY A 88 -5.97 -15.44 2.93
N ALA A 89 -6.08 -15.69 1.63
CA ALA A 89 -7.25 -15.36 0.82
C ALA A 89 -7.46 -16.37 -0.31
N ILE A 90 -8.72 -16.56 -0.70
CA ILE A 90 -9.10 -17.25 -1.93
C ILE A 90 -9.59 -16.18 -2.90
N ILE A 91 -8.92 -16.06 -4.04
CA ILE A 91 -9.27 -15.08 -5.08
C ILE A 91 -9.49 -15.75 -6.43
N ILE A 92 -10.09 -15.01 -7.36
CA ILE A 92 -10.20 -15.42 -8.76
C ILE A 92 -9.26 -14.53 -9.56
N ASP A 93 -8.34 -15.15 -10.30
CA ASP A 93 -7.52 -14.44 -11.28
C ASP A 93 -8.43 -13.97 -12.44
N VAL A 94 -8.48 -12.66 -12.67
CA VAL A 94 -9.35 -12.09 -13.70
C VAL A 94 -8.85 -12.39 -15.12
N SER A 95 -7.56 -12.71 -15.29
CA SER A 95 -6.99 -13.02 -16.59
C SER A 95 -7.29 -14.45 -17.05
N SER A 96 -7.17 -15.43 -16.15
CA SER A 96 -7.37 -16.85 -16.46
C SER A 96 -8.69 -17.45 -15.96
N GLY A 97 -9.40 -16.77 -15.05
CA GLY A 97 -10.57 -17.29 -14.36
C GLY A 97 -10.26 -18.36 -13.32
N LYS A 98 -8.99 -18.65 -13.05
CA LYS A 98 -8.56 -19.68 -12.10
C LYS A 98 -8.70 -19.22 -10.65
N ILE A 99 -8.96 -20.17 -9.76
CA ILE A 99 -9.04 -19.94 -8.32
C ILE A 99 -7.63 -20.00 -7.75
N LEU A 100 -7.20 -18.91 -7.11
CA LEU A 100 -5.90 -18.82 -6.43
C LEU A 100 -6.09 -18.87 -4.92
N CYS A 101 -5.28 -19.69 -4.26
CA CYS A 101 -5.15 -19.74 -2.82
C CYS A 101 -3.87 -19.03 -2.41
N LEU A 102 -3.99 -18.00 -1.57
CA LEU A 102 -2.90 -17.12 -1.19
C LEU A 102 -2.66 -17.20 0.32
N GLY A 103 -1.41 -17.38 0.73
CA GLY A 103 -1.05 -17.39 2.15
C GLY A 103 -1.67 -18.56 2.91
N PHE A 104 -1.99 -18.33 4.18
CA PHE A 104 -2.55 -19.34 5.05
C PHE A 104 -4.08 -19.41 4.92
N VAL A 105 -4.56 -20.43 4.20
CA VAL A 105 -5.96 -20.83 4.15
C VAL A 105 -6.06 -22.25 4.70
N PRO A 106 -6.91 -22.56 5.69
CA PRO A 106 -7.01 -23.91 6.22
C PRO A 106 -7.47 -24.91 5.15
N GLY A 107 -6.89 -26.12 5.14
CA GLY A 107 -7.11 -27.13 4.10
C GLY A 107 -8.58 -27.50 3.87
N ALA A 108 -9.39 -27.47 4.92
CA ALA A 108 -10.84 -27.72 4.85
C ALA A 108 -11.60 -26.72 3.96
N HIS A 109 -11.02 -25.55 3.69
CA HIS A 109 -11.63 -24.47 2.90
C HIS A 109 -11.05 -24.34 1.49
N TRP A 110 -10.14 -25.23 1.09
CA TRP A 110 -9.56 -25.21 -0.24
C TRP A 110 -10.61 -25.58 -1.29
N PRO A 111 -10.89 -24.69 -2.26
CA PRO A 111 -11.76 -25.03 -3.37
C PRO A 111 -11.12 -26.15 -4.21
N PRO A 112 -11.92 -27.01 -4.84
CA PRO A 112 -11.41 -27.94 -5.85
C PRO A 112 -10.65 -27.18 -6.92
N GLU A 113 -9.50 -27.72 -7.35
CA GLU A 113 -8.67 -27.17 -8.43
C GLU A 113 -8.05 -25.78 -8.12
N CYS A 114 -8.02 -25.35 -6.85
CA CYS A 114 -7.31 -24.14 -6.47
C CYS A 114 -5.79 -24.28 -6.71
N ILE A 115 -5.17 -23.16 -7.06
CA ILE A 115 -3.74 -23.09 -7.39
C ILE A 115 -3.05 -22.23 -6.33
N PHE A 116 -1.88 -22.67 -5.90
CA PHE A 116 -0.97 -21.88 -5.06
C PHE A 116 0.07 -21.24 -5.98
N PRO A 117 -0.08 -19.96 -6.36
CA PRO A 117 0.85 -19.34 -7.29
C PRO A 117 2.20 -19.06 -6.61
N GLU A 118 3.29 -19.09 -7.38
CA GLU A 118 4.64 -18.81 -6.86
C GLU A 118 4.73 -17.39 -6.25
N ASN A 119 4.05 -16.40 -6.85
CA ASN A 119 4.00 -15.02 -6.37
C ASN A 119 2.91 -14.77 -5.31
N GLN A 120 2.42 -15.79 -4.62
CA GLN A 120 1.33 -15.65 -3.65
C GLN A 120 1.60 -14.64 -2.53
N ALA A 121 2.85 -14.47 -2.10
CA ALA A 121 3.21 -13.49 -1.07
C ALA A 121 3.01 -12.04 -1.56
N GLU A 122 3.30 -11.78 -2.83
CA GLU A 122 3.10 -10.46 -3.45
C GLU A 122 1.61 -10.14 -3.63
N LEU A 123 0.83 -11.13 -4.06
CA LEU A 123 -0.63 -11.00 -4.18
C LEU A 123 -1.30 -10.86 -2.82
N LEU A 124 -0.85 -11.62 -1.82
CA LEU A 124 -1.33 -11.51 -0.45
C LEU A 124 -1.00 -10.16 0.14
N TRP A 125 0.22 -9.64 -0.03
CA TRP A 125 0.61 -8.29 0.39
C TRP A 125 -0.34 -7.21 -0.14
N ALA A 126 -0.88 -7.40 -1.35
CA ALA A 126 -1.89 -6.52 -1.92
C ALA A 126 -3.31 -6.69 -1.32
N LEU A 127 -3.57 -7.71 -0.50
CA LEU A 127 -4.91 -8.15 -0.04
C LEU A 127 -5.17 -8.13 1.47
N LYS A 128 -4.17 -8.16 2.36
CA LYS A 128 -4.39 -8.56 3.77
C LYS A 128 -5.46 -7.67 4.51
N GLY A 129 -6.36 -8.25 5.38
CA GLY A 129 -6.93 -7.96 6.76
C GLY A 129 -8.07 -8.75 7.56
N ALA A 130 -7.86 -9.31 8.80
CA ALA A 130 -8.73 -9.35 10.05
C ALA A 130 -8.29 -10.32 11.25
N GLY A 131 -8.32 -9.84 12.53
CA GLY A 131 -7.70 -10.37 13.81
C GLY A 131 -8.63 -10.57 15.07
N PRO A 132 -8.24 -10.36 16.37
CA PRO A 132 -8.98 -10.87 17.56
C PRO A 132 -9.76 -9.86 18.48
N THR A 133 -10.44 -10.43 19.50
CA THR A 133 -11.65 -10.13 20.37
C THR A 133 -11.58 -9.10 21.52
N ARG A 134 -12.61 -8.23 21.78
CA ARG A 134 -12.72 -7.30 22.96
C ARG A 134 -14.17 -6.86 23.38
N THR A 135 -14.28 -5.89 24.31
CA THR A 135 -15.49 -5.18 24.81
C THR A 135 -15.19 -3.68 25.00
N TYR A 136 -16.18 -2.76 24.99
CA TYR A 136 -15.93 -1.30 25.01
C TYR A 136 -16.74 -0.48 26.04
N SER A 137 -16.20 0.68 26.39
CA SER A 137 -16.90 1.78 27.05
C SER A 137 -16.94 2.99 26.12
N VAL A 138 -18.10 3.64 26.02
CA VAL A 138 -18.32 4.81 25.15
C VAL A 138 -18.82 6.00 25.96
N GLN A 139 -18.29 7.19 25.70
CA GLN A 139 -18.75 8.45 26.27
C GLN A 139 -18.81 9.54 25.20
N ASP A 140 -19.92 10.29 25.13
CA ASP A 140 -20.14 11.37 24.15
C ASP A 140 -20.18 12.77 24.82
N TRP A 141 -19.66 13.78 24.12
CA TRP A 141 -19.80 15.22 24.42
C TRP A 141 -20.31 15.96 23.17
N VAL A 142 -21.07 17.04 23.36
CA VAL A 142 -21.46 17.96 22.28
C VAL A 142 -21.25 19.38 22.78
N VAL A 143 -20.38 20.13 22.09
CA VAL A 143 -20.00 21.49 22.46
C VAL A 143 -20.36 22.46 21.34
N PRO A 144 -21.24 23.45 21.59
CA PRO A 144 -21.47 24.54 20.64
C PRO A 144 -20.25 25.45 20.59
N LEU A 145 -19.82 25.83 19.39
CA LEU A 145 -18.65 26.69 19.15
C LEU A 145 -19.14 28.06 18.67
N PRO A 146 -19.05 29.13 19.50
CA PRO A 146 -19.62 30.43 19.20
C PRO A 146 -18.83 31.20 18.14
N ASP A 147 -17.53 30.92 17.96
CA ASP A 147 -16.70 31.52 16.92
C ASP A 147 -15.55 30.60 16.43
N PRO A 148 -14.89 30.94 15.29
CA PRO A 148 -13.80 30.13 14.73
C PRO A 148 -12.53 30.06 15.58
N VAL A 149 -12.29 31.03 16.48
CA VAL A 149 -11.12 31.05 17.36
C VAL A 149 -11.30 29.99 18.46
N GLU A 150 -12.49 29.94 19.06
CA GLU A 150 -12.83 28.90 20.03
C GLU A 150 -12.85 27.51 19.38
N ALA A 151 -13.35 27.39 18.14
CA ALA A 151 -13.28 26.16 17.37
C ALA A 151 -11.83 25.66 17.17
N SER A 152 -10.91 26.58 16.84
CA SER A 152 -9.49 26.25 16.66
C SER A 152 -8.84 25.83 17.98
N GLY A 153 -9.15 26.53 19.07
CA GLY A 153 -8.71 26.16 20.41
C GLY A 153 -9.18 24.77 20.83
N LYS A 154 -10.46 24.43 20.58
CA LYS A 154 -11.01 23.10 20.90
C LYS A 154 -10.42 21.98 20.04
N LEU A 155 -10.18 22.22 18.76
CA LEU A 155 -9.51 21.25 17.89
C LEU A 155 -8.07 20.99 18.34
N ASN A 156 -7.36 22.04 18.78
CA ASN A 156 -6.04 21.89 19.39
C ASN A 156 -6.09 21.10 20.70
N ASP A 157 -7.03 21.41 21.61
CA ASP A 157 -7.21 20.66 22.87
C ASP A 157 -7.48 19.17 22.59
N ILE A 158 -8.33 18.87 21.61
CA ILE A 158 -8.63 17.50 21.15
C ILE A 158 -7.38 16.79 20.64
N GLY A 159 -6.56 17.47 19.83
CA GLY A 159 -5.29 16.95 19.33
C GLY A 159 -4.34 16.58 20.47
N LEU A 160 -4.12 17.50 21.41
CA LEU A 160 -3.23 17.29 22.55
C LEU A 160 -3.72 16.17 23.48
N ILE A 161 -5.02 16.12 23.77
CA ILE A 161 -5.60 15.03 24.57
C ILE A 161 -5.42 13.70 23.85
N ALA A 162 -5.69 13.66 22.53
CA ALA A 162 -5.59 12.44 21.74
C ALA A 162 -4.18 11.83 21.80
N GLU A 163 -3.13 12.64 21.75
CA GLU A 163 -1.73 12.20 21.89
C GLU A 163 -1.45 11.48 23.22
N GLU A 164 -2.08 11.94 24.31
CA GLU A 164 -1.88 11.36 25.65
C GLU A 164 -2.72 10.10 25.91
N LEU A 165 -3.66 9.76 25.02
CA LEU A 165 -4.56 8.61 25.22
C LEU A 165 -3.83 7.26 25.04
N PRO A 166 -4.04 6.29 25.94
CA PRO A 166 -3.46 4.95 25.81
C PRO A 166 -3.99 4.24 24.54
N HIS A 167 -3.26 3.23 24.05
CA HIS A 167 -3.57 2.51 22.81
C HIS A 167 -4.95 1.83 22.79
N ASN A 168 -5.50 1.51 23.96
CA ASN A 168 -6.82 0.90 24.09
C ASN A 168 -7.97 1.92 24.05
N CYS A 169 -7.68 3.22 24.06
CA CYS A 169 -8.65 4.30 23.91
C CYS A 169 -8.68 4.81 22.47
N SER A 170 -9.72 5.54 22.07
CA SER A 170 -9.67 6.48 20.95
C SER A 170 -10.64 7.63 21.21
N MET A 171 -10.41 8.77 20.56
CA MET A 171 -11.28 9.94 20.65
C MET A 171 -11.57 10.49 19.27
N ASP A 172 -12.79 10.25 18.80
CA ASP A 172 -13.26 10.73 17.51
C ASP A 172 -14.01 12.04 17.70
N ALA A 173 -13.97 12.92 16.69
CA ALA A 173 -14.66 14.19 16.72
C ALA A 173 -15.44 14.45 15.42
N ASP A 174 -16.62 15.04 15.56
CA ASP A 174 -17.50 15.45 14.46
C ASP A 174 -17.61 16.96 14.45
N LEU A 175 -17.25 17.59 13.33
CA LEU A 175 -17.43 19.03 13.14
C LEU A 175 -18.57 19.28 12.16
N TYR A 176 -19.61 19.96 12.61
CA TYR A 176 -20.84 20.15 11.84
C TYR A 176 -21.54 21.46 12.21
N TRP A 177 -22.51 21.86 11.40
CA TRP A 177 -23.35 23.01 11.70
C TRP A 177 -24.77 22.57 11.98
N ASP A 178 -25.36 23.14 13.02
CA ASP A 178 -26.77 22.96 13.37
C ASP A 178 -27.33 24.26 13.93
N ASN A 179 -28.56 24.61 13.53
CA ASN A 179 -29.24 25.84 13.94
C ASN A 179 -28.36 27.10 13.87
N ASP A 180 -27.72 27.33 12.71
CA ASP A 180 -26.80 28.44 12.42
C ASP A 180 -25.59 28.57 13.37
N ARG A 181 -25.21 27.47 14.04
CA ARG A 181 -24.02 27.41 14.88
C ARG A 181 -23.11 26.25 14.49
N LEU A 182 -21.81 26.47 14.61
CA LEU A 182 -20.80 25.42 14.51
C LEU A 182 -20.83 24.61 15.80
N ASN A 183 -20.77 23.29 15.70
CA ASN A 183 -20.76 22.37 16.83
C ASN A 183 -19.64 21.35 16.64
N ILE A 184 -19.09 20.91 17.76
CA ILE A 184 -18.18 19.77 17.80
C ILE A 184 -18.79 18.67 18.69
N GLY A 185 -19.06 17.52 18.08
CA GLY A 185 -19.34 16.28 18.81
C GLY A 185 -18.02 15.57 19.09
N VAL A 186 -17.84 15.02 20.28
CA VAL A 186 -16.67 14.20 20.61
C VAL A 186 -17.16 12.89 21.19
N THR A 187 -16.65 11.78 20.67
CA THR A 187 -16.96 10.44 21.18
C THR A 187 -15.65 9.75 21.56
N ARG A 188 -15.57 9.33 22.82
CA ARG A 188 -14.46 8.53 23.31
C ARG A 188 -14.84 7.06 23.36
N PHE A 189 -13.94 6.23 22.85
CA PHE A 189 -14.01 4.77 22.94
C PHE A 189 -12.90 4.26 23.85
N GLU A 190 -13.19 3.27 24.69
CA GLU A 190 -12.18 2.55 25.47
C GLU A 190 -12.44 1.04 25.44
N SER A 191 -11.47 0.29 24.92
CA SER A 191 -11.53 -1.15 24.84
C SER A 191 -10.94 -1.84 26.07
N HIS A 192 -11.60 -2.89 26.53
CA HIS A 192 -11.26 -3.69 27.69
C HIS A 192 -11.30 -5.20 27.38
N PRO A 193 -10.49 -6.03 28.07
CA PRO A 193 -10.61 -7.48 28.00
C PRO A 193 -11.97 -7.95 28.55
N ALA A 194 -12.61 -8.92 27.90
CA ALA A 194 -13.98 -9.39 28.19
C ALA A 194 -14.22 -9.97 29.60
N ARG A 195 -13.19 -10.08 30.46
CA ARG A 195 -13.26 -10.73 31.78
C ARG A 195 -13.21 -9.79 32.98
N VAL A 196 -13.19 -8.47 32.81
CA VAL A 196 -13.20 -7.53 33.94
C VAL A 196 -14.65 -7.21 34.34
N PRO A 197 -15.09 -7.49 35.59
CA PRO A 197 -16.40 -7.08 36.07
C PRO A 197 -16.55 -5.55 36.04
N SER A 198 -17.75 -5.08 35.71
CA SER A 198 -18.25 -3.69 35.57
C SER A 198 -18.04 -2.73 36.77
N THR A 199 -17.14 -3.05 37.69
CA THR A 199 -16.86 -2.29 38.93
C THR A 199 -15.38 -1.93 39.13
N ALA A 200 -14.50 -2.27 38.18
CA ALA A 200 -13.17 -1.66 38.17
C ALA A 200 -13.33 -0.15 37.92
N PRO A 201 -12.84 0.73 38.82
CA PRO A 201 -12.83 2.16 38.54
C PRO A 201 -12.07 2.36 37.22
N MET A 202 -12.61 3.17 36.30
CA MET A 202 -11.84 3.71 35.17
C MET A 202 -10.45 4.03 35.69
N SER A 203 -9.41 3.37 35.17
CA SER A 203 -8.06 3.55 35.69
C SER A 203 -7.61 4.97 35.39
N SER A 204 -7.87 5.91 36.30
CA SER A 204 -7.30 7.26 36.34
C SER A 204 -7.17 7.96 34.97
N LEU A 205 -8.22 7.91 34.15
CA LEU A 205 -8.23 8.56 32.84
C LEU A 205 -8.55 10.05 33.00
N LEU A 206 -7.93 10.89 32.16
CA LEU A 206 -8.16 12.33 32.09
C LEU A 206 -9.67 12.63 32.12
N ASN A 207 -10.11 13.37 33.15
CA ASN A 207 -11.46 13.91 33.17
C ASN A 207 -11.53 15.00 32.09
N LEU A 208 -12.31 14.75 31.04
CA LEU A 208 -12.46 15.67 29.92
C LEU A 208 -13.53 16.74 30.17
N ASP A 209 -14.32 16.61 31.23
CA ASP A 209 -15.39 17.57 31.53
C ASP A 209 -14.91 19.03 31.71
N PRO A 210 -13.72 19.32 32.29
CA PRO A 210 -13.18 20.67 32.35
C PRO A 210 -12.88 21.27 30.98
N ILE A 211 -12.69 20.45 29.95
CA ILE A 211 -12.26 20.85 28.60
C ILE A 211 -13.45 20.83 27.63
N LEU A 212 -14.27 19.78 27.66
CA LEU A 212 -15.38 19.55 26.73
C LEU A 212 -16.76 19.83 27.35
N GLY A 213 -16.81 20.32 28.59
CA GLY A 213 -18.07 20.47 29.33
C GLY A 213 -18.62 19.13 29.82
N GLN A 214 -19.80 19.13 30.42
CA GLN A 214 -20.36 17.93 31.05
C GLN A 214 -20.69 16.86 30.00
N GLY A 215 -19.97 15.72 30.06
CA GLY A 215 -20.22 14.58 29.18
C GLY A 215 -21.53 13.85 29.48
N THR A 216 -21.96 13.03 28.52
CA THR A 216 -23.03 12.06 28.74
C THR A 216 -22.58 10.95 29.70
N GLU A 217 -23.54 10.23 30.28
CA GLU A 217 -23.27 9.06 31.11
C GLU A 217 -22.50 8.00 30.31
N VAL A 218 -21.43 7.45 30.91
CA VAL A 218 -20.60 6.41 30.31
C VAL A 218 -21.45 5.15 30.09
N LYS A 219 -21.46 4.64 28.87
CA LYS A 219 -22.17 3.41 28.52
C LYS A 219 -21.19 2.30 28.22
N THR A 220 -21.29 1.20 28.95
CA THR A 220 -20.57 -0.05 28.63
C THR A 220 -21.34 -0.84 27.59
N MET A 221 -20.67 -1.20 26.50
CA MET A 221 -21.26 -1.90 25.37
C MET A 221 -20.34 -3.02 24.88
N ASP A 222 -20.96 -4.12 24.46
CA ASP A 222 -20.28 -5.16 23.71
C ASP A 222 -20.17 -4.76 22.23
N ASP A 223 -19.38 -5.48 21.43
CA ASP A 223 -19.09 -5.07 20.05
C ASP A 223 -20.36 -4.97 19.21
N VAL A 224 -21.29 -5.92 19.35
CA VAL A 224 -22.58 -5.89 18.67
C VAL A 224 -23.34 -4.60 19.00
N LYS A 225 -23.45 -4.26 20.29
CA LYS A 225 -24.11 -3.01 20.70
C LYS A 225 -23.35 -1.77 20.27
N LEU A 226 -22.01 -1.81 20.23
CA LEU A 226 -21.20 -0.70 19.72
C LEU A 226 -21.52 -0.48 18.24
N PHE A 227 -21.58 -1.55 17.46
CA PHE A 227 -21.89 -1.51 16.04
C PHE A 227 -23.33 -1.07 15.75
N ASP A 228 -24.28 -1.50 16.59
CA ASP A 228 -25.69 -1.11 16.50
C ASP A 228 -25.99 0.24 17.18
N ALA A 229 -25.03 0.79 17.93
CA ALA A 229 -25.24 2.05 18.64
C ALA A 229 -25.34 3.21 17.64
N GLU A 230 -26.41 3.98 17.79
CA GLU A 230 -26.48 5.28 17.16
C GLU A 230 -25.57 6.27 17.92
N PHE A 231 -24.31 6.39 17.49
CA PHE A 231 -23.41 7.47 17.90
C PHE A 231 -23.92 8.83 17.43
N HIS A 232 -23.32 9.90 17.94
CA HIS A 232 -23.68 11.28 17.61
C HIS A 232 -23.86 11.50 16.09
N MET A 233 -22.91 11.06 15.26
CA MET A 233 -23.03 11.05 13.80
C MET A 233 -24.33 10.48 13.22
N SER A 234 -24.81 9.37 13.77
CA SER A 234 -26.04 8.70 13.30
C SER A 234 -27.31 9.39 13.77
N ARG A 235 -27.23 10.27 14.77
CA ARG A 235 -28.35 11.10 15.24
C ARG A 235 -28.37 12.49 14.59
N MET A 236 -27.25 12.94 14.03
CA MET A 236 -27.18 14.21 13.31
C MET A 236 -28.25 14.29 12.21
N HIS A 237 -28.90 15.45 12.12
CA HIS A 237 -29.95 15.79 11.15
C HIS A 237 -31.14 14.81 11.10
N GLY A 238 -31.49 14.19 12.24
CA GLY A 238 -32.64 13.28 12.34
C GLY A 238 -32.39 11.88 11.79
N GLY A 239 -31.12 11.53 11.55
CA GLY A 239 -30.68 10.19 11.19
C GLY A 239 -30.44 10.00 9.69
N HIS A 240 -29.16 9.90 9.30
CA HIS A 240 -28.75 9.57 7.93
C HIS A 240 -29.17 8.15 7.47
N ALA A 241 -29.61 7.29 8.40
CA ALA A 241 -29.94 5.90 8.14
C ALA A 241 -31.33 5.67 7.51
N SER A 242 -32.16 6.70 7.37
CA SER A 242 -33.54 6.52 6.88
C SER A 242 -33.66 6.33 5.36
N GLY A 243 -32.55 6.20 4.62
CA GLY A 243 -32.53 6.05 3.16
C GLY A 243 -33.00 7.28 2.36
N LYS A 244 -33.12 8.45 3.03
CA LYS A 244 -33.62 9.71 2.45
C LYS A 244 -32.51 10.62 1.93
N THR A 245 -31.25 10.27 2.17
CA THR A 245 -30.09 11.08 1.81
C THR A 245 -29.15 10.31 0.89
N SER A 246 -28.41 11.06 0.09
CA SER A 246 -27.26 10.59 -0.69
C SER A 246 -26.01 11.28 -0.15
N SER A 247 -24.85 10.64 -0.30
CA SER A 247 -23.59 11.17 0.22
C SER A 247 -22.42 10.93 -0.71
N PHE A 248 -21.43 11.81 -0.64
CA PHE A 248 -20.14 11.69 -1.31
C PHE A 248 -19.03 12.01 -0.31
N LYS A 249 -17.95 11.22 -0.30
CA LYS A 249 -16.95 11.27 0.77
C LYS A 249 -15.53 11.26 0.23
N ARG A 250 -14.60 11.92 0.91
CA ARG A 250 -13.16 11.70 0.76
C ARG A 250 -12.52 11.80 2.13
N CYS A 251 -11.47 11.03 2.37
CA CYS A 251 -10.80 11.01 3.67
C CYS A 251 -9.32 11.36 3.52
N LEU A 252 -8.86 12.35 4.30
CA LEU A 252 -7.47 12.81 4.32
C LEU A 252 -6.85 12.44 5.66
N PHE A 253 -5.57 12.08 5.62
CA PHE A 253 -4.79 11.85 6.82
C PHE A 253 -4.10 13.15 7.23
N LEU A 254 -4.34 13.58 8.46
CA LEU A 254 -3.84 14.83 9.03
C LEU A 254 -2.87 14.52 10.19
N LYS A 255 -1.87 15.39 10.30
CA LYS A 255 -1.02 15.54 11.48
C LYS A 255 -1.43 16.82 12.21
N ASP A 256 -1.21 16.86 13.52
CA ASP A 256 -1.40 18.04 14.36
C ASP A 256 -2.72 18.79 14.06
N LEU A 257 -3.81 18.31 14.67
CA LEU A 257 -5.13 18.92 14.49
C LEU A 257 -5.19 20.39 14.99
N GLY A 258 -4.23 20.81 15.82
CA GLY A 258 -4.10 22.17 16.33
C GLY A 258 -3.46 23.15 15.35
N GLU A 259 -2.89 22.67 14.24
CA GLU A 259 -2.26 23.53 13.24
C GLU A 259 -3.26 24.61 12.75
N THR A 260 -2.82 25.87 12.77
CA THR A 260 -3.69 27.02 12.47
C THR A 260 -4.28 26.95 11.06
N ASP A 261 -3.52 26.44 10.09
CA ASP A 261 -3.99 26.32 8.71
C ASP A 261 -5.03 25.20 8.56
N VAL A 262 -4.85 24.07 9.26
CA VAL A 262 -5.82 22.96 9.29
C VAL A 262 -7.14 23.43 9.90
N THR A 263 -7.10 24.00 11.11
CA THR A 263 -8.29 24.49 11.82
C THR A 263 -9.02 25.59 11.04
N SER A 264 -8.28 26.51 10.41
CA SER A 264 -8.84 27.55 9.53
C SER A 264 -9.56 26.97 8.31
N ILE A 265 -8.98 25.96 7.65
CA ILE A 265 -9.63 25.28 6.51
C ILE A 265 -10.91 24.58 6.98
N LEU A 266 -10.86 23.80 8.07
CA LEU A 266 -12.02 23.06 8.56
C LEU A 266 -13.17 24.00 8.93
N THR A 267 -12.90 25.05 9.71
CA THR A 267 -13.95 25.97 10.16
C THR A 267 -14.53 26.82 9.02
N SER A 268 -13.67 27.36 8.15
CA SER A 268 -14.09 28.25 7.06
C SER A 268 -14.85 27.52 5.94
N THR A 269 -14.49 26.28 5.63
CA THR A 269 -15.14 25.50 4.57
C THR A 269 -16.51 24.98 4.99
N LEU A 270 -16.70 24.60 6.26
CA LEU A 270 -18.01 24.24 6.82
C LEU A 270 -18.98 25.43 6.89
N LYS A 271 -18.47 26.63 7.18
CA LYS A 271 -19.28 27.85 7.11
C LYS A 271 -19.88 28.06 5.71
N ASN A 272 -19.15 27.65 4.66
CA ASN A 272 -19.55 27.77 3.26
C ASN A 272 -20.10 26.46 2.66
N ARG A 273 -20.54 25.52 3.50
CA ARG A 273 -21.08 24.22 3.06
C ARG A 273 -22.29 24.39 2.12
N PRO A 274 -22.46 23.54 1.08
CA PRO A 274 -23.58 23.70 0.14
C PRO A 274 -24.94 23.26 0.70
N THR A 275 -24.95 22.41 1.72
CA THR A 275 -26.14 21.92 2.42
C THR A 275 -25.86 21.87 3.91
N GLU A 276 -26.91 21.99 4.72
CA GLU A 276 -26.77 21.94 6.18
C GLU A 276 -26.32 20.57 6.70
N LEU A 277 -26.47 19.53 5.88
CA LEU A 277 -26.18 18.13 6.20
C LEU A 277 -24.70 17.75 6.07
N CYS A 278 -23.84 18.63 5.54
CA CYS A 278 -22.41 18.36 5.37
C CYS A 278 -21.65 18.49 6.70
N TYR A 279 -20.71 17.58 6.93
CA TYR A 279 -19.89 17.53 8.15
C TYR A 279 -18.50 16.94 7.90
N PHE A 280 -17.61 17.12 8.87
CA PHE A 280 -16.33 16.42 8.95
C PHE A 280 -16.35 15.43 10.12
N HIS A 281 -15.77 14.25 9.91
CA HIS A 281 -15.57 13.26 10.96
C HIS A 281 -14.07 12.96 11.06
N LEU A 282 -13.51 13.17 12.24
CA LEU A 282 -12.10 13.05 12.58
C LEU A 282 -11.92 11.79 13.43
N LEU A 283 -11.39 10.72 12.83
CA LEU A 283 -11.10 9.49 13.55
C LEU A 283 -9.67 9.50 14.05
N GLN A 284 -9.45 9.20 15.34
CA GLN A 284 -8.11 9.15 15.88
C GLN A 284 -7.32 7.95 15.35
N GLY A 285 -6.10 8.21 14.89
CA GLY A 285 -5.10 7.25 14.46
C GLY A 285 -4.06 6.90 15.52
N GLY A 286 -2.88 6.52 15.06
CA GLY A 286 -1.77 6.10 15.91
C GLY A 286 -1.95 4.72 16.55
N GLY A 287 -1.19 4.49 17.61
CA GLY A 287 -1.14 3.19 18.28
C GLY A 287 -0.64 2.09 17.35
N ALA A 288 -1.28 0.93 17.36
CA ALA A 288 -0.89 -0.24 16.56
C ALA A 288 -0.90 -0.01 15.04
N VAL A 289 -1.56 1.05 14.53
CA VAL A 289 -1.43 1.44 13.12
C VAL A 289 0.02 1.82 12.78
N HIS A 290 0.76 2.42 13.72
CA HIS A 290 2.16 2.84 13.58
C HIS A 290 3.17 1.71 13.79
N ASP A 291 2.76 0.62 14.46
CA ASP A 291 3.66 -0.52 14.76
C ASP A 291 4.10 -1.25 13.48
N HIS A 292 3.32 -1.15 12.42
CA HIS A 292 3.63 -1.72 11.10
C HIS A 292 4.46 -0.75 10.24
N ALA A 293 5.47 -1.30 9.57
CA ALA A 293 6.25 -0.51 8.64
C ALA A 293 5.39 -0.13 7.42
N PRO A 294 5.59 1.06 6.82
CA PRO A 294 4.84 1.49 5.64
C PRO A 294 4.85 0.48 4.48
N ARG A 295 5.84 -0.41 4.39
CA ARG A 295 5.99 -1.38 3.31
C ARG A 295 5.36 -2.75 3.59
N ASP A 296 4.81 -2.97 4.79
CA ASP A 296 4.29 -4.29 5.22
C ASP A 296 3.02 -4.72 4.47
N THR A 297 2.22 -3.76 4.02
CA THR A 297 1.02 -3.98 3.19
C THR A 297 0.94 -2.94 2.08
N ALA A 298 -0.01 -3.09 1.16
CA ALA A 298 -0.29 -2.06 0.17
C ALA A 298 -0.72 -0.72 0.79
N PHE A 299 -1.27 -0.72 2.01
CA PHE A 299 -1.61 0.49 2.76
C PHE A 299 -0.33 1.13 3.33
N GLY A 300 0.21 2.12 2.60
CA GLY A 300 1.50 2.75 2.94
C GLY A 300 1.42 3.94 3.89
N CYS A 301 0.29 4.65 3.92
CA CYS A 301 0.13 5.88 4.71
C CYS A 301 -0.24 5.57 6.17
N ARG A 302 0.74 5.21 7.00
CA ARG A 302 0.50 4.82 8.40
C ARG A 302 0.76 5.93 9.42
N ASP A 303 1.64 6.88 9.08
CA ASP A 303 2.04 7.96 10.00
C ASP A 303 1.07 9.15 9.96
N TRP A 304 -0.05 9.02 10.67
CA TRP A 304 -1.07 10.05 10.82
C TRP A 304 -1.74 10.01 12.20
N ASP A 305 -2.27 11.15 12.61
CA ASP A 305 -2.90 11.32 13.93
C ASP A 305 -4.42 11.32 13.80
N PHE A 306 -4.95 11.86 12.70
CA PHE A 306 -6.39 11.85 12.42
C PHE A 306 -6.70 11.49 10.96
N ALA A 307 -7.70 10.63 10.77
CA ALA A 307 -8.35 10.43 9.49
C ALA A 307 -9.57 11.36 9.40
N CYS A 308 -9.47 12.41 8.59
CA CYS A 308 -10.51 13.40 8.37
C CYS A 308 -11.41 13.00 7.19
N VAL A 309 -12.55 12.39 7.49
CA VAL A 309 -13.59 12.04 6.52
C VAL A 309 -14.45 13.27 6.23
N ILE A 310 -14.28 13.83 5.03
CA ILE A 310 -15.12 14.88 4.50
C ILE A 310 -16.40 14.26 3.96
N THR A 311 -17.54 14.55 4.59
CA THR A 311 -18.82 13.97 4.20
C THR A 311 -19.77 15.04 3.65
N GLY A 312 -19.90 15.06 2.33
CA GLY A 312 -20.93 15.82 1.64
C GLY A 312 -22.24 15.05 1.62
N VAL A 313 -23.34 15.68 2.04
CA VAL A 313 -24.67 15.03 2.11
C VAL A 313 -25.73 15.90 1.47
N TRP A 314 -26.64 15.29 0.72
CA TRP A 314 -27.83 15.97 0.17
C TRP A 314 -29.05 15.06 0.27
N HIS A 315 -30.26 15.62 0.09
CA HIS A 315 -31.46 14.81 0.02
C HIS A 315 -31.44 13.96 -1.24
N ARG A 316 -31.85 12.70 -1.14
CA ARG A 316 -31.88 11.78 -2.29
C ARG A 316 -32.78 12.27 -3.43
N SER A 317 -33.80 13.08 -3.13
CA SER A 317 -34.62 13.76 -4.14
C SER A 317 -33.82 14.71 -5.04
N ASP A 318 -32.65 15.16 -4.58
CA ASP A 318 -31.78 16.08 -5.31
C ASP A 318 -30.67 15.37 -6.10
N ASP A 319 -30.71 14.03 -6.21
CA ASP A 319 -29.78 13.27 -7.04
C ASP A 319 -29.80 13.76 -8.51
N GLY A 320 -28.61 13.93 -9.10
CA GLY A 320 -28.44 14.45 -10.47
C GLY A 320 -28.63 15.97 -10.64
N THR A 321 -29.08 16.67 -9.61
CA THR A 321 -29.31 18.12 -9.66
C THR A 321 -28.02 18.94 -9.51
N GLN A 322 -28.15 20.27 -9.54
CA GLN A 322 -27.04 21.19 -9.26
C GLN A 322 -26.61 21.15 -7.79
N VAL A 323 -27.52 20.82 -6.85
CA VAL A 323 -27.19 20.71 -5.42
C VAL A 323 -26.20 19.57 -5.19
N ALA A 324 -26.50 18.37 -5.69
CA ALA A 324 -25.61 17.22 -5.61
C ALA A 324 -24.22 17.53 -6.22
N ARG A 325 -24.18 18.18 -7.39
CA ARG A 325 -22.91 18.60 -8.02
C ARG A 325 -22.11 19.58 -7.16
N ARG A 326 -22.76 20.61 -6.59
CA ARG A 326 -22.09 21.57 -5.70
C ARG A 326 -21.53 20.89 -4.44
N VAL A 327 -22.25 19.91 -3.88
CA VAL A 327 -21.77 19.12 -2.74
C VAL A 327 -20.53 18.31 -3.12
N VAL A 328 -20.56 17.59 -4.24
CA VAL A 328 -19.40 16.83 -4.74
C VAL A 328 -18.20 17.74 -4.98
N ASP A 329 -18.40 18.89 -5.65
CA ASP A 329 -17.32 19.85 -5.92
C ASP A 329 -16.76 20.47 -4.64
N TRP A 330 -17.61 20.71 -3.63
CA TRP A 330 -17.19 21.15 -2.31
C TRP A 330 -16.30 20.10 -1.63
N VAL A 331 -16.67 18.82 -1.64
CA VAL A 331 -15.84 17.74 -1.07
C VAL A 331 -14.46 17.71 -1.73
N TYR A 332 -14.38 17.76 -3.06
CA TYR A 332 -13.10 17.78 -3.77
C TYR A 332 -12.28 19.03 -3.49
N LYS A 333 -12.92 20.20 -3.36
CA LYS A 333 -12.25 21.45 -3.02
C LYS A 333 -11.62 21.35 -1.63
N VAL A 334 -12.38 20.95 -0.63
CA VAL A 334 -11.87 20.76 0.75
C VAL A 334 -10.75 19.74 0.75
N ALA A 335 -10.93 18.61 0.06
CA ALA A 335 -9.90 17.59 -0.02
C ALA A 335 -8.58 18.12 -0.62
N LYS A 336 -8.67 18.91 -1.69
CA LYS A 336 -7.50 19.55 -2.31
C LYS A 336 -6.83 20.58 -1.40
N ASP A 337 -7.61 21.33 -0.63
CA ASP A 337 -7.09 22.35 0.27
C ASP A 337 -6.37 21.69 1.47
N LEU A 338 -6.96 20.65 2.06
CA LEU A 338 -6.35 19.86 3.15
C LEU A 338 -5.16 19.01 2.68
N LEU A 339 -5.15 18.51 1.45
CA LEU A 339 -4.06 17.67 0.92
C LEU A 339 -2.68 18.34 1.00
N LYS A 340 -2.63 19.68 1.00
CA LYS A 340 -1.37 20.44 1.11
C LYS A 340 -0.74 20.36 2.50
N LEU A 341 -1.57 20.07 3.51
CA LEU A 341 -1.20 20.00 4.93
C LEU A 341 -1.24 18.55 5.44
N GLY A 342 -2.01 17.69 4.78
CA GLY A 342 -2.15 16.28 5.12
C GLY A 342 -0.94 15.44 4.71
N CYS A 343 -0.78 14.30 5.37
CA CYS A 343 0.29 13.33 5.12
C CYS A 343 -0.16 12.16 4.23
N GLY A 344 -1.43 12.10 3.82
CA GLY A 344 -1.92 11.10 2.88
C GLY A 344 -3.44 11.15 2.66
N VAL A 345 -3.95 10.18 1.90
CA VAL A 345 -5.36 10.07 1.54
C VAL A 345 -5.84 8.64 1.72
N TYR A 346 -7.05 8.44 2.25
CA TYR A 346 -7.62 7.11 2.31
C TYR A 346 -8.28 6.72 0.98
N HIS A 347 -7.75 5.69 0.31
CA HIS A 347 -8.22 5.28 -1.02
C HIS A 347 -9.57 4.54 -1.03
N ALA A 348 -10.12 4.16 0.13
CA ALA A 348 -11.35 3.37 0.18
C ALA A 348 -12.58 4.10 -0.39
N ASP A 349 -12.54 5.44 -0.43
CA ASP A 349 -13.60 6.25 -1.03
C ASP A 349 -13.38 6.52 -2.53
N PHE A 350 -12.27 6.07 -3.13
CA PHE A 350 -11.95 6.38 -4.52
C PHE A 350 -12.80 5.56 -5.50
N GLY A 351 -13.10 6.16 -6.64
CA GLY A 351 -13.76 5.51 -7.76
C GLY A 351 -13.09 5.85 -9.10
N PRO A 352 -13.77 5.58 -10.22
CA PRO A 352 -13.22 5.82 -11.55
C PRO A 352 -13.17 7.32 -11.95
N ASP A 353 -13.53 8.24 -11.06
CA ASP A 353 -13.52 9.68 -11.30
C ASP A 353 -12.06 10.14 -11.57
N PRO A 354 -11.78 10.85 -12.68
CA PRO A 354 -10.43 11.34 -12.97
C PRO A 354 -9.83 12.22 -11.85
N ARG A 355 -10.68 12.84 -11.03
CA ARG A 355 -10.24 13.64 -9.87
C ARG A 355 -9.66 12.78 -8.74
N ASP A 356 -9.93 11.48 -8.71
CA ASP A 356 -9.29 10.56 -7.75
C ASP A 356 -7.91 10.12 -8.23
N ALA A 357 -7.67 10.07 -9.54
CA ALA A 357 -6.40 9.64 -10.11
C ALA A 357 -5.22 10.50 -9.63
N VAL A 358 -5.45 11.80 -9.39
CA VAL A 358 -4.43 12.71 -8.85
C VAL A 358 -4.15 12.51 -7.35
N LEU A 359 -5.04 11.82 -6.63
CA LEU A 359 -4.92 11.53 -5.21
C LEU A 359 -4.21 10.19 -4.93
N VAL A 360 -4.16 9.29 -5.92
CA VAL A 360 -3.58 7.94 -5.80
C VAL A 360 -2.15 7.95 -5.26
N ALA A 361 -1.31 8.88 -5.72
CA ALA A 361 0.06 9.04 -5.21
C ALA A 361 0.12 9.24 -3.69
N ASN A 362 -0.78 10.06 -3.17
CA ASN A 362 -0.87 10.37 -1.74
C ASN A 362 -1.58 9.27 -0.93
N ALA A 363 -2.20 8.29 -1.59
CA ALA A 363 -2.91 7.21 -0.91
C ALA A 363 -2.05 5.96 -0.67
N PHE A 364 -1.04 5.75 -1.52
CA PHE A 364 -0.14 4.59 -1.44
C PHE A 364 1.32 4.99 -1.19
N GLY A 365 1.68 6.26 -1.38
CA GLY A 365 3.05 6.75 -1.18
C GLY A 365 4.06 5.93 -1.96
N THR A 366 5.13 5.50 -1.29
CA THR A 366 6.20 4.68 -1.89
C THR A 366 5.75 3.32 -2.39
N ASN A 367 4.57 2.83 -1.97
CA ASN A 367 4.08 1.51 -2.36
C ASN A 367 3.35 1.53 -3.72
N LEU A 368 3.05 2.73 -4.25
CA LEU A 368 2.23 2.87 -5.44
C LEU A 368 2.83 2.16 -6.65
N ASP A 369 4.12 2.34 -6.92
CA ASP A 369 4.72 1.76 -8.11
C ASP A 369 4.75 0.23 -8.05
N ARG A 370 5.00 -0.34 -6.85
CA ARG A 370 4.90 -1.79 -6.61
C ARG A 370 3.47 -2.28 -6.86
N LEU A 371 2.48 -1.60 -6.28
CA LEU A 371 1.07 -1.95 -6.42
C LEU A 371 0.57 -1.83 -7.87
N ALA A 372 1.02 -0.81 -8.61
CA ALA A 372 0.73 -0.65 -10.02
C ALA A 372 1.31 -1.80 -10.84
N GLY A 373 2.55 -2.21 -10.55
CA GLY A 373 3.17 -3.40 -11.18
C GLY A 373 2.37 -4.68 -10.93
N VAL A 374 1.91 -4.90 -9.69
CA VAL A 374 1.03 -6.05 -9.36
C VAL A 374 -0.28 -5.98 -10.14
N ARG A 375 -0.93 -4.81 -10.16
CA ARG A 375 -2.20 -4.62 -10.89
C ARG A 375 -2.04 -4.88 -12.38
N ASN A 376 -1.00 -4.38 -13.02
CA ASN A 376 -0.80 -4.55 -14.46
C ASN A 376 -0.60 -6.03 -14.83
N ARG A 377 0.00 -6.83 -13.95
CA ARG A 377 0.14 -8.29 -14.15
C ARG A 377 -1.15 -9.06 -13.84
N ALA A 378 -1.84 -8.69 -12.76
CA ALA A 378 -3.02 -9.40 -12.28
C ALA A 378 -4.30 -9.04 -13.06
N ASP A 379 -4.42 -7.80 -13.55
CA ASP A 379 -5.56 -7.28 -14.31
C ASP A 379 -5.10 -6.50 -15.55
N PRO A 380 -4.42 -7.15 -16.53
CA PRO A 380 -3.85 -6.49 -17.71
C PRO A 380 -4.91 -5.87 -18.64
N HIS A 381 -6.18 -6.21 -18.46
CA HIS A 381 -7.30 -5.74 -19.28
C HIS A 381 -8.21 -4.75 -18.54
N ASP A 382 -7.84 -4.32 -17.33
CA ASP A 382 -8.62 -3.41 -16.48
C ASP A 382 -10.07 -3.88 -16.30
N VAL A 383 -10.28 -5.18 -16.11
CA VAL A 383 -11.59 -5.79 -15.82
C VAL A 383 -12.18 -5.17 -14.55
N LEU A 384 -11.34 -4.80 -13.58
CA LEU A 384 -11.72 -4.15 -12.32
C LEU A 384 -11.69 -2.60 -12.43
N ALA A 385 -12.19 -2.05 -13.55
CA ALA A 385 -12.15 -0.61 -13.88
C ALA A 385 -12.82 0.34 -12.86
N TYR A 386 -13.69 -0.17 -11.98
CA TYR A 386 -14.41 0.63 -10.97
C TYR A 386 -13.69 0.70 -9.62
N THR A 387 -12.54 0.03 -9.48
CA THR A 387 -11.68 0.14 -8.31
C THR A 387 -10.84 1.42 -8.34
N CYS A 388 -10.11 1.70 -7.25
CA CYS A 388 -9.14 2.80 -7.17
C CYS A 388 -8.30 2.88 -8.48
N PRO A 389 -8.14 4.04 -9.13
CA PRO A 389 -7.65 4.14 -10.52
C PRO A 389 -6.12 3.98 -10.66
N ILE A 390 -5.58 2.87 -10.17
CA ILE A 390 -4.14 2.55 -10.15
C ILE A 390 -3.62 2.20 -11.55
N SER A 391 -4.42 1.58 -12.43
CA SER A 391 -4.02 1.21 -13.81
C SER A 391 -3.67 2.42 -14.69
N LYS A 392 -4.16 3.60 -14.32
CA LYS A 392 -3.85 4.88 -15.00
C LYS A 392 -2.58 5.52 -14.46
N TRP A 393 -2.00 4.98 -13.38
CA TRP A 393 -0.76 5.47 -12.83
C TRP A 393 0.38 5.16 -13.78
N LYS A 394 1.02 6.21 -14.26
CA LYS A 394 2.34 6.15 -14.86
C LYS A 394 3.27 6.76 -13.83
N SER A 395 4.18 5.93 -13.30
CA SER A 395 5.19 6.36 -12.33
C SER A 395 5.73 7.74 -12.70
N GLN A 396 5.60 8.69 -11.76
CA GLN A 396 6.19 10.02 -11.92
C GLN A 396 7.73 9.97 -11.78
N THR A 397 8.26 8.89 -11.19
CA THR A 397 9.69 8.56 -11.15
C THR A 397 10.04 7.55 -12.24
N GLY A 398 10.17 8.08 -13.45
CA GLY A 398 11.45 8.03 -14.17
C GLY A 398 11.91 6.72 -14.82
N GLN A 399 11.78 5.53 -14.20
CA GLN A 399 12.50 4.36 -14.71
C GLN A 399 11.86 3.78 -15.97
N GLU A 400 12.05 4.41 -17.12
CA GLU A 400 11.59 3.86 -18.39
C GLU A 400 12.57 2.81 -18.93
N ILE A 401 13.84 2.86 -18.50
CA ILE A 401 14.94 2.18 -19.17
C ILE A 401 15.81 1.40 -18.18
N VAL A 402 15.98 0.11 -18.48
CA VAL A 402 16.86 -0.81 -17.76
C VAL A 402 17.93 -1.31 -18.73
N PHE A 403 19.20 -1.05 -18.41
CA PHE A 403 20.35 -1.57 -19.14
C PHE A 403 20.87 -2.84 -18.46
N LEU A 404 20.76 -3.97 -19.14
CA LEU A 404 21.30 -5.27 -18.74
C LEU A 404 22.75 -5.36 -19.21
N ILE A 405 23.69 -5.32 -18.28
CA ILE A 405 25.12 -5.33 -18.58
C ILE A 405 25.62 -6.78 -18.54
N SER A 406 25.77 -7.35 -19.73
CA SER A 406 26.27 -8.71 -19.94
C SER A 406 27.73 -8.70 -20.39
N GLY A 407 28.40 -9.85 -20.31
CA GLY A 407 29.80 -9.99 -20.71
C GLY A 407 30.58 -10.99 -19.87
N LYS A 408 31.74 -11.41 -20.37
CA LYS A 408 32.60 -12.40 -19.68
C LYS A 408 33.06 -11.91 -18.31
N SER A 409 33.49 -12.85 -17.46
CA SER A 409 34.16 -12.50 -16.20
C SER A 409 35.35 -11.58 -16.50
N CYS A 410 35.61 -10.60 -15.63
CA CYS A 410 36.68 -9.61 -15.80
C CYS A 410 36.58 -8.67 -17.02
N ALA A 411 35.48 -8.66 -17.77
CA ALA A 411 35.32 -7.74 -18.92
C ALA A 411 35.17 -6.24 -18.54
N GLY A 412 35.11 -5.91 -17.24
CA GLY A 412 34.96 -4.52 -16.77
C GLY A 412 33.51 -4.03 -16.64
N LYS A 413 32.52 -4.94 -16.62
CA LYS A 413 31.08 -4.61 -16.57
C LYS A 413 30.70 -3.56 -15.51
N ASP A 414 31.10 -3.80 -14.25
CA ASP A 414 30.77 -2.89 -13.13
C ASP A 414 31.43 -1.52 -13.32
N TYR A 415 32.69 -1.51 -13.74
CA TYR A 415 33.46 -0.30 -14.03
C TYR A 415 32.82 0.54 -15.15
N CYS A 416 32.47 -0.08 -16.27
CA CYS A 416 31.81 0.60 -17.38
C CYS A 416 30.42 1.14 -16.98
N ALA A 417 29.63 0.34 -16.27
CA ALA A 417 28.30 0.74 -15.81
C ALA A 417 28.36 1.97 -14.88
N THR A 418 29.35 2.02 -13.97
CA THR A 418 29.57 3.20 -13.11
C THR A 418 29.91 4.44 -13.92
N ILE A 419 30.79 4.34 -14.92
CA ILE A 419 31.16 5.47 -15.79
C ILE A 419 29.96 5.94 -16.62
N TRP A 420 29.17 5.02 -17.17
CA TRP A 420 27.97 5.38 -17.94
C TRP A 420 26.94 6.07 -17.06
N ALA A 421 26.68 5.55 -15.87
CA ALA A 421 25.76 6.13 -14.90
C ALA A 421 26.18 7.56 -14.52
N SER A 422 27.47 7.81 -14.25
CA SER A 422 27.99 9.15 -13.93
C SER A 422 27.93 10.10 -15.13
N THR A 423 28.28 9.62 -16.33
CA THR A 423 28.27 10.43 -17.56
C THR A 423 26.87 10.93 -17.90
N LEU A 424 25.86 10.08 -17.73
CA LEU A 424 24.46 10.42 -18.00
C LEU A 424 23.87 11.42 -17.00
N ARG A 425 24.31 11.39 -15.73
CA ARG A 425 23.88 12.35 -14.69
C ARG A 425 24.28 13.80 -15.02
N VAL A 426 25.44 14.00 -15.64
CA VAL A 426 26.06 15.33 -15.82
C VAL A 426 25.51 16.13 -17.01
N ARG A 427 24.90 15.49 -18.02
CA ARG A 427 24.72 16.12 -19.36
C ARG A 427 23.34 16.65 -19.71
N LYS A 428 22.26 16.37 -18.96
CA LYS A 428 20.94 16.92 -19.27
C LYS A 428 20.68 18.23 -18.50
N GLN A 429 19.94 19.16 -19.13
CA GLN A 429 19.36 20.36 -18.49
C GLN A 429 18.35 20.02 -17.37
N THR A 430 17.99 18.74 -17.24
CA THR A 430 17.21 18.12 -16.16
C THR A 430 18.07 16.97 -15.60
N SER A 431 18.47 16.99 -14.33
CA SER A 431 19.31 15.94 -13.75
C SER A 431 18.60 14.58 -13.82
N LEU A 432 19.13 13.64 -14.60
CA LEU A 432 18.66 12.25 -14.61
C LEU A 432 19.23 11.52 -13.39
N GLU A 433 18.39 10.83 -12.64
CA GLU A 433 18.84 9.89 -11.63
C GLU A 433 19.21 8.55 -12.26
N THR A 434 20.39 8.03 -11.92
CA THR A 434 20.90 6.76 -12.49
C THR A 434 21.45 5.87 -11.39
N ARG A 435 21.27 4.54 -11.46
CA ARG A 435 21.84 3.63 -10.45
C ARG A 435 22.45 2.40 -11.08
N VAL A 436 23.51 1.89 -10.47
CA VAL A 436 24.17 0.64 -10.85
C VAL A 436 23.96 -0.37 -9.73
N VAL A 437 23.38 -1.52 -10.06
CA VAL A 437 23.12 -2.60 -9.11
C VAL A 437 23.58 -3.92 -9.72
N SER A 438 24.14 -4.82 -8.91
CA SER A 438 24.48 -6.17 -9.37
C SER A 438 23.35 -7.14 -9.07
N ILE A 439 22.94 -7.95 -10.06
CA ILE A 439 21.95 -9.03 -9.86
C ILE A 439 22.43 -10.08 -8.85
N SER A 440 23.74 -10.17 -8.65
CA SER A 440 24.36 -11.12 -7.71
C SER A 440 24.38 -10.63 -6.25
N THR A 441 23.94 -9.41 -5.95
CA THR A 441 24.03 -8.84 -4.60
C THR A 441 23.23 -9.64 -3.57
N ALA A 442 21.99 -10.01 -3.87
CA ALA A 442 21.14 -10.80 -2.97
C ALA A 442 21.79 -12.15 -2.62
N ILE A 443 22.29 -12.86 -3.61
CA ILE A 443 23.00 -14.15 -3.44
C ILE A 443 24.27 -13.98 -2.61
N LYS A 444 25.00 -12.87 -2.80
CA LYS A 444 26.19 -12.55 -2.01
C LYS A 444 25.87 -12.28 -0.54
N MET A 445 24.75 -11.60 -0.27
CA MET A 445 24.27 -11.38 1.09
C MET A 445 23.86 -12.70 1.75
N ALA A 446 23.09 -13.54 1.06
CA ALA A 446 22.72 -14.86 1.56
C ALA A 446 23.94 -15.75 1.84
N TYR A 447 24.92 -15.73 0.93
CA TYR A 447 26.20 -16.44 1.11
C TYR A 447 26.97 -15.91 2.32
N ALA A 448 27.05 -14.58 2.48
CA ALA A 448 27.73 -13.96 3.62
C ALA A 448 27.11 -14.37 4.95
N VAL A 449 25.78 -14.37 5.05
CA VAL A 449 25.05 -14.84 6.24
C VAL A 449 25.31 -16.34 6.49
N ALA A 450 25.28 -17.17 5.45
CA ALA A 450 25.47 -18.62 5.59
C ALA A 450 26.91 -19.04 5.92
N THR A 451 27.90 -18.21 5.60
CA THR A 451 29.33 -18.56 5.73
C THR A 451 30.13 -17.64 6.63
N ASP A 452 29.47 -16.67 7.27
CA ASP A 452 30.08 -15.59 8.06
C ASP A 452 31.15 -14.81 7.27
N ALA A 453 30.98 -14.73 5.94
CA ALA A 453 31.88 -13.98 5.08
C ALA A 453 31.56 -12.47 5.15
N ASP A 454 32.59 -11.63 5.09
CA ASP A 454 32.42 -10.18 5.17
C ASP A 454 31.75 -9.65 3.89
N ILE A 455 30.47 -9.25 4.01
CA ILE A 455 29.68 -8.77 2.88
C ILE A 455 30.26 -7.50 2.25
N THR A 456 30.80 -6.58 3.05
CA THR A 456 31.36 -5.32 2.55
C THR A 456 32.57 -5.59 1.68
N ARG A 457 33.43 -6.52 2.10
CA ARG A 457 34.57 -6.99 1.28
C ARG A 457 34.11 -7.82 0.09
N LEU A 458 33.09 -8.65 0.25
CA LEU A 458 32.55 -9.46 -0.84
C LEU A 458 31.88 -8.61 -1.94
N LEU A 459 31.44 -7.38 -1.61
CA LEU A 459 30.90 -6.41 -2.56
C LEU A 459 31.95 -5.46 -3.14
N ASN A 460 33.06 -5.17 -2.44
CA ASN A 460 33.99 -4.11 -2.85
C ASN A 460 35.43 -4.58 -3.12
N ASP A 461 35.92 -5.65 -2.47
CA ASP A 461 37.30 -6.15 -2.58
C ASP A 461 37.41 -7.25 -3.65
N ARG A 462 38.17 -6.96 -4.72
CA ARG A 462 38.36 -7.90 -5.83
C ARG A 462 39.10 -9.16 -5.42
N ALA A 463 40.16 -9.05 -4.61
CA ALA A 463 40.95 -10.20 -4.21
C ALA A 463 40.14 -11.15 -3.32
N TYR A 464 39.36 -10.56 -2.40
CA TYR A 464 38.44 -11.30 -1.54
C TYR A 464 37.32 -11.99 -2.35
N LYS A 465 36.74 -11.31 -3.34
CA LYS A 465 35.75 -11.92 -4.26
C LYS A 465 36.29 -13.14 -5.00
N GLU A 466 37.53 -13.09 -5.48
CA GLU A 466 38.13 -14.24 -6.19
C GLU A 466 38.39 -15.42 -5.26
N GLN A 467 38.81 -15.16 -4.01
CA GLN A 467 38.99 -16.21 -3.01
C GLN A 467 37.69 -16.98 -2.73
N HIS A 468 36.57 -16.26 -2.60
CA HIS A 468 35.25 -16.86 -2.32
C HIS A 468 34.51 -17.35 -3.57
N ARG A 469 35.02 -17.08 -4.78
CA ARG A 469 34.31 -17.37 -6.05
C ARG A 469 33.90 -18.84 -6.23
N PRO A 470 34.76 -19.84 -5.94
CA PRO A 470 34.36 -21.25 -6.10
C PRO A 470 33.23 -21.64 -5.15
N ALA A 471 33.33 -21.23 -3.89
CA ALA A 471 32.33 -21.50 -2.86
C ALA A 471 31.00 -20.78 -3.16
N LEU A 472 31.06 -19.51 -3.58
CA LEU A 472 29.88 -18.73 -3.93
C LEU A 472 29.17 -19.27 -5.18
N SER A 473 29.93 -19.81 -6.15
CA SER A 473 29.36 -20.47 -7.33
C SER A 473 28.68 -21.78 -6.96
N SER A 474 29.27 -22.54 -6.02
CA SER A 474 28.65 -23.75 -5.48
C SER A 474 27.37 -23.43 -4.70
N PHE A 475 27.40 -22.40 -3.85
CA PHE A 475 26.25 -21.93 -3.07
C PHE A 475 25.09 -21.50 -3.98
N PHE A 476 25.41 -20.76 -5.04
CA PHE A 476 24.44 -20.36 -6.05
C PHE A 476 23.84 -21.57 -6.78
N ASN A 477 24.65 -22.54 -7.20
CA ASN A 477 24.17 -23.75 -7.86
C ASN A 477 23.31 -24.61 -6.94
N SER A 478 23.61 -24.70 -5.64
CA SER A 478 22.77 -25.40 -4.68
C SER A 478 21.42 -24.69 -4.48
N GLN A 479 21.39 -23.36 -4.48
CA GLN A 479 20.13 -22.61 -4.40
C GLN A 479 19.28 -22.79 -5.67
N LEU A 480 19.90 -22.81 -6.86
CA LEU A 480 19.17 -23.08 -8.12
C LEU A 480 18.48 -24.45 -8.15
N LEU A 481 19.03 -25.45 -7.46
CA LEU A 481 18.43 -26.79 -7.36
C LEU A 481 17.25 -26.84 -6.37
N GLN A 482 17.21 -25.92 -5.40
CA GLN A 482 16.16 -25.86 -4.38
C GLN A 482 15.04 -24.88 -4.74
N GLN A 483 15.32 -23.85 -5.56
CA GLN A 483 14.39 -22.79 -5.92
C GLN A 483 14.75 -22.15 -7.28
N PRO A 484 13.85 -22.11 -8.29
CA PRO A 484 14.07 -21.39 -9.54
C PRO A 484 13.90 -19.86 -9.41
N GLN A 485 14.45 -19.25 -8.34
CA GLN A 485 14.22 -17.86 -7.91
C GLN A 485 14.94 -16.78 -8.71
N LEU A 486 15.64 -17.09 -9.80
CA LEU A 486 16.46 -16.10 -10.51
C LEU A 486 15.60 -15.01 -11.19
N LEU A 487 14.39 -15.38 -11.62
CA LEU A 487 13.39 -14.48 -12.21
C LEU A 487 12.81 -13.53 -11.16
N GLU A 488 12.52 -14.05 -9.97
CA GLU A 488 11.99 -13.28 -8.83
C GLU A 488 13.00 -12.25 -8.33
N HIS A 489 14.29 -12.64 -8.23
CA HIS A 489 15.37 -11.71 -7.88
C HIS A 489 15.49 -10.55 -8.89
N PHE A 490 15.32 -10.82 -10.18
CA PHE A 490 15.35 -9.77 -11.20
C PHE A 490 14.18 -8.79 -11.04
N VAL A 491 12.96 -9.31 -10.88
CA VAL A 491 11.75 -8.49 -10.69
C VAL A 491 11.86 -7.65 -9.42
N ASN A 492 12.26 -8.25 -8.30
CA ASN A 492 12.45 -7.53 -7.04
C ASN A 492 13.50 -6.43 -7.18
N LEU A 493 14.64 -6.72 -7.81
CA LEU A 493 15.70 -5.75 -8.01
C LEU A 493 15.28 -4.56 -8.87
N VAL A 494 14.47 -4.79 -9.92
CA VAL A 494 13.90 -3.70 -10.71
C VAL A 494 12.90 -2.90 -9.87
N ASN A 495 12.02 -3.57 -9.12
CA ASN A 495 10.98 -2.94 -8.31
C ASN A 495 11.53 -2.17 -7.09
N GLU A 496 12.67 -2.57 -6.53
CA GLU A 496 13.33 -1.88 -5.42
C GLU A 496 14.02 -0.58 -5.86
N ASN A 497 14.21 -0.38 -7.16
CA ASN A 497 14.97 0.75 -7.74
C ASN A 497 14.09 1.65 -8.63
N LEU A 498 12.79 1.76 -8.35
CA LEU A 498 11.83 2.57 -9.13
C LEU A 498 12.03 4.09 -8.96
N ASP A 499 12.94 4.51 -8.08
CA ASP A 499 13.27 5.90 -7.77
C ASP A 499 14.28 6.55 -8.74
N VAL A 500 14.77 5.82 -9.76
CA VAL A 500 15.76 6.33 -10.72
C VAL A 500 15.25 6.32 -12.16
N ASP A 501 15.74 7.22 -13.01
CA ASP A 501 15.37 7.28 -14.42
C ASP A 501 15.99 6.15 -15.26
N VAL A 502 17.22 5.76 -14.91
CA VAL A 502 17.99 4.74 -15.64
C VAL A 502 18.64 3.78 -14.66
N LEU A 503 18.30 2.49 -14.78
CA LEU A 503 18.90 1.42 -13.98
C LEU A 503 19.88 0.58 -14.81
N PHE A 504 21.09 0.42 -14.31
CA PHE A 504 22.11 -0.48 -14.85
C PHE A 504 22.19 -1.72 -13.98
N ILE A 505 21.86 -2.89 -14.54
CA ILE A 505 21.93 -4.17 -13.85
C ILE A 505 23.16 -4.93 -14.35
N THR A 506 24.13 -5.15 -13.47
CA THR A 506 25.37 -5.87 -13.80
C THR A 506 25.35 -7.30 -13.30
N GLY A 507 26.28 -8.12 -13.82
CA GLY A 507 26.42 -9.51 -13.42
C GLY A 507 25.50 -10.48 -14.16
N ILE A 508 24.80 -10.00 -15.20
CA ILE A 508 24.00 -10.82 -16.10
C ILE A 508 24.89 -11.81 -16.86
N ARG A 509 24.54 -13.10 -16.81
CA ARG A 509 25.29 -14.19 -17.46
C ARG A 509 24.49 -14.91 -18.54
N ASP A 510 23.20 -14.59 -18.68
CA ASP A 510 22.33 -15.15 -19.72
C ASP A 510 22.84 -14.82 -21.12
N LYS A 511 22.60 -15.75 -22.06
CA LYS A 511 22.97 -15.59 -23.47
C LYS A 511 22.03 -14.67 -24.24
N ALA A 512 20.80 -14.49 -23.76
CA ALA A 512 19.75 -13.67 -24.35
C ALA A 512 18.91 -13.00 -23.24
N PRO A 513 19.51 -12.13 -22.41
CA PRO A 513 18.87 -11.62 -21.21
C PRO A 513 17.61 -10.80 -21.49
N VAL A 514 17.58 -10.02 -22.58
CA VAL A 514 16.39 -9.25 -22.94
C VAL A 514 15.22 -10.17 -23.27
N ALA A 515 15.45 -11.20 -24.12
CA ALA A 515 14.39 -12.15 -24.47
C ALA A 515 13.86 -12.92 -23.24
N ASN A 516 14.75 -13.24 -22.30
CA ASN A 516 14.40 -14.02 -21.11
C ASN A 516 13.77 -13.18 -19.98
N LEU A 517 13.96 -11.85 -19.96
CA LEU A 517 13.58 -11.01 -18.81
C LEU A 517 12.58 -9.90 -19.16
N SER A 518 12.43 -9.53 -20.44
CA SER A 518 11.57 -8.42 -20.85
C SER A 518 10.10 -8.63 -20.48
N HIS A 519 9.59 -9.85 -20.61
CA HIS A 519 8.21 -10.20 -20.29
C HIS A 519 7.87 -10.06 -18.80
N LEU A 520 8.88 -10.08 -17.92
CA LEU A 520 8.69 -9.94 -16.47
C LEU A 520 8.42 -8.49 -16.06
N VAL A 521 8.82 -7.53 -16.89
CA VAL A 521 8.72 -6.08 -16.64
C VAL A 521 8.20 -5.38 -17.91
N PRO A 522 6.97 -5.70 -18.35
CA PRO A 522 6.44 -5.28 -19.66
C PRO A 522 6.31 -3.76 -19.81
N ASP A 523 6.25 -3.04 -18.69
CA ASP A 523 6.16 -1.57 -18.65
C ASP A 523 7.53 -0.87 -18.72
N ARG A 524 8.63 -1.63 -18.84
CA ARG A 524 10.01 -1.13 -18.83
C ARG A 524 10.72 -1.51 -20.13
N LYS A 525 11.60 -0.63 -20.63
CA LYS A 525 12.40 -0.88 -21.83
C LYS A 525 13.74 -1.49 -21.42
N LEU A 526 13.94 -2.75 -21.79
CA LEU A 526 15.17 -3.48 -21.52
C LEU A 526 16.11 -3.39 -22.72
N PHE A 527 17.36 -2.99 -22.46
CA PHE A 527 18.42 -3.01 -23.44
C PHE A 527 19.58 -3.84 -22.91
N GLU A 528 20.11 -4.74 -23.73
CA GLU A 528 21.38 -5.38 -23.41
C GLU A 528 22.53 -4.48 -23.87
N ILE A 529 23.51 -4.27 -23.00
CA ILE A 529 24.83 -3.80 -23.41
C ILE A 529 25.81 -4.92 -23.11
N ARG A 530 26.34 -5.50 -24.18
CA ARG A 530 27.32 -6.58 -24.06
C ARG A 530 28.71 -5.99 -24.02
N VAL A 531 29.32 -6.02 -22.84
CA VAL A 531 30.72 -5.61 -22.66
C VAL A 531 31.62 -6.73 -23.16
N GLN A 532 32.33 -6.45 -24.24
CA GLN A 532 33.34 -7.34 -24.78
C GLN A 532 34.71 -6.80 -24.41
N ALA A 533 35.54 -7.73 -23.97
CA ALA A 533 36.95 -7.54 -23.76
C ALA A 533 37.66 -8.75 -24.34
N SER A 534 38.91 -8.54 -24.70
CA SER A 534 39.72 -9.42 -25.49
C SER A 534 40.03 -10.79 -24.86
N ASP A 535 40.04 -11.88 -25.64
CA ASP A 535 40.82 -13.08 -25.35
C ASP A 535 42.21 -13.24 -26.08
N THR A 536 42.68 -12.49 -27.10
CA THR A 536 42.92 -11.04 -27.28
C THR A 536 41.96 -10.36 -28.30
N THR A 537 40.68 -10.64 -28.08
CA THR A 537 39.36 -10.25 -28.68
C THR A 537 39.10 -10.91 -30.01
N ARG A 538 37.94 -11.58 -30.09
CA ARG A 538 37.22 -11.85 -31.35
C ARG A 538 37.86 -12.83 -32.34
N GLN A 539 37.84 -14.13 -32.06
CA GLN A 539 37.60 -15.05 -33.17
C GLN A 539 36.14 -15.52 -33.21
N ALA A 540 35.39 -14.71 -33.98
CA ALA A 540 34.35 -15.10 -34.93
C ALA A 540 32.88 -15.24 -34.49
N ARG A 541 32.10 -14.20 -34.86
CA ARG A 541 30.71 -14.20 -35.41
C ARG A 541 29.59 -14.56 -34.41
N LYS A 542 28.36 -14.01 -34.42
CA LYS A 542 27.53 -13.21 -35.34
C LYS A 542 26.35 -12.66 -34.48
N GLY A 543 25.76 -11.52 -34.83
CA GLY A 543 24.43 -11.09 -34.34
C GLY A 543 24.40 -9.68 -33.74
N ILE A 544 23.39 -8.91 -34.14
CA ILE A 544 23.17 -7.48 -33.86
C ILE A 544 22.72 -7.28 -32.40
N ASP A 545 23.41 -6.41 -31.64
CA ASP A 545 22.89 -5.41 -30.68
C ASP A 545 24.05 -4.78 -29.86
N ASN A 546 23.90 -3.50 -29.46
CA ASN A 546 24.87 -2.60 -28.78
C ASN A 546 26.06 -3.24 -28.03
N ILE A 547 27.19 -3.46 -28.74
CA ILE A 547 28.44 -3.99 -28.18
C ILE A 547 29.35 -2.83 -27.76
N PHE A 548 29.92 -2.89 -26.55
CA PHE A 548 31.00 -2.00 -26.11
C PHE A 548 32.32 -2.77 -26.01
N ASP A 549 33.31 -2.38 -26.81
CA ASP A 549 34.66 -2.94 -26.82
C ASP A 549 35.55 -2.19 -25.80
N ASN A 550 35.80 -2.81 -24.65
CA ASN A 550 36.51 -2.21 -23.52
C ASN A 550 38.04 -2.47 -23.59
N GLU A 551 38.66 -2.03 -24.67
CA GLU A 551 40.08 -2.33 -25.00
C GLU A 551 41.06 -1.19 -24.65
N THR A 552 40.55 -0.03 -24.22
CA THR A 552 41.35 1.16 -23.95
C THR A 552 41.51 1.39 -22.44
N THR A 553 42.68 1.89 -22.03
CA THR A 553 42.92 2.31 -20.64
C THR A 553 42.33 3.71 -20.44
N GLY A 554 41.75 3.97 -19.27
CA GLY A 554 41.05 5.23 -18.97
C GLY A 554 39.51 5.12 -19.02
N SER A 555 38.81 6.25 -18.84
CA SER A 555 37.34 6.32 -18.88
C SER A 555 36.79 6.84 -20.21
N GLU A 556 37.63 7.47 -21.04
CA GLU A 556 37.25 8.23 -22.23
C GLU A 556 36.40 7.44 -23.22
N ALA A 557 36.76 6.18 -23.53
CA ALA A 557 35.98 5.36 -24.45
C ALA A 557 34.58 5.00 -23.91
N ALA A 558 34.48 4.74 -22.60
CA ALA A 558 33.20 4.45 -21.95
C ALA A 558 32.33 5.71 -21.88
N GLU A 559 32.91 6.87 -21.57
CA GLU A 559 32.23 8.17 -21.61
C GLU A 559 31.71 8.48 -23.03
N GLN A 560 32.56 8.30 -24.05
CA GLN A 560 32.18 8.53 -25.45
C GLN A 560 31.07 7.58 -25.90
N PHE A 561 31.10 6.32 -25.49
CA PHE A 561 30.02 5.37 -25.76
C PHE A 561 28.70 5.79 -25.12
N ALA A 562 28.72 6.22 -23.85
CA ALA A 562 27.52 6.75 -23.20
C ALA A 562 26.95 7.95 -23.96
N ILE A 563 27.82 8.84 -24.45
CA ILE A 563 27.44 10.02 -25.22
C ILE A 563 26.82 9.65 -26.56
N GLU A 564 27.48 8.80 -27.34
CA GLU A 564 27.11 8.53 -28.73
C GLU A 564 26.00 7.51 -28.88
N ARG A 565 25.91 6.55 -27.95
CA ARG A 565 25.02 5.38 -28.08
C ARG A 565 23.91 5.34 -27.06
N LEU A 566 24.16 5.77 -25.82
CA LEU A 566 23.16 5.73 -24.76
C LEU A 566 22.32 7.01 -24.71
N SER A 567 22.95 8.19 -24.82
CA SER A 567 22.25 9.48 -24.77
C SER A 567 21.13 9.64 -25.81
N PRO A 568 21.24 9.15 -27.06
CA PRO A 568 20.16 9.26 -28.06
C PRO A 568 18.91 8.43 -27.71
N LEU A 569 19.07 7.33 -26.96
CA LEU A 569 17.95 6.50 -26.50
C LEU A 569 17.10 7.23 -25.44
N LEU A 570 17.71 8.21 -24.76
CA LEU A 570 17.08 9.04 -23.71
C LEU A 570 16.46 10.33 -24.25
N HIS A 571 16.46 10.54 -25.57
CA HIS A 571 15.92 11.75 -26.20
C HIS A 571 14.39 11.67 -26.31
N GLY A 572 13.69 12.75 -25.97
CA GLY A 572 12.22 12.78 -25.91
C GLY A 572 11.52 12.42 -27.22
N ASN A 573 12.14 12.69 -28.38
CA ASN A 573 11.62 12.26 -29.68
C ASN A 573 11.73 10.74 -29.90
N THR A 574 12.77 10.09 -29.38
CA THR A 574 12.94 8.63 -29.45
C THR A 574 11.92 7.94 -28.55
N GLN A 575 11.69 8.49 -27.34
CA GLN A 575 10.60 8.05 -26.46
C GLN A 575 9.23 8.20 -27.13
N ARG A 576 8.99 9.34 -27.80
CA ARG A 576 7.75 9.60 -28.53
C ARG A 576 7.53 8.65 -29.70
N LEU A 577 8.57 8.32 -30.47
CA LEU A 577 8.52 7.34 -31.56
C LEU A 577 8.30 5.91 -31.06
N ALA A 578 8.97 5.51 -29.97
CA ALA A 578 8.74 4.21 -29.34
C ALA A 578 7.28 4.04 -28.89
N ASN A 579 6.67 5.11 -28.37
CA ASN A 579 5.26 5.12 -27.97
C ASN A 579 4.28 5.05 -29.15
N MET A 580 4.75 5.23 -30.39
CA MET A 580 3.95 5.05 -31.61
C MET A 580 3.96 3.60 -32.12
N VAL A 581 4.89 2.77 -31.64
CA VAL A 581 4.95 1.34 -31.96
C VAL A 581 4.09 0.58 -30.96
N ARG A 582 3.05 -0.12 -31.46
CA ARG A 582 2.21 -0.96 -30.59
C ARG A 582 3.01 -2.15 -30.11
N VAL A 583 3.06 -2.35 -28.80
CA VAL A 583 3.54 -3.60 -28.20
C VAL A 583 2.57 -4.70 -28.59
N VAL A 584 3.08 -5.79 -29.18
CA VAL A 584 2.31 -7.00 -29.45
C VAL A 584 2.58 -7.94 -28.28
N PRO A 585 1.56 -8.29 -27.47
CA PRO A 585 1.70 -9.28 -26.42
C PRO A 585 2.17 -10.63 -27.01
N ASP A 586 2.93 -11.41 -26.24
CA ASP A 586 3.46 -12.72 -26.62
C ASP A 586 4.41 -12.71 -27.84
N PHE A 587 5.12 -11.61 -28.07
CA PHE A 587 6.09 -11.49 -29.16
C PHE A 587 7.54 -11.66 -28.67
N PRO A 588 8.35 -12.55 -29.28
CA PRO A 588 7.99 -13.49 -30.35
C PRO A 588 7.25 -14.73 -29.82
N SER A 589 6.24 -15.19 -30.55
CA SER A 589 5.49 -16.41 -30.22
C SER A 589 6.20 -17.65 -30.77
N PRO A 590 6.00 -18.84 -30.15
CA PRO A 590 6.58 -20.08 -30.64
C PRO A 590 6.18 -20.35 -32.10
N GLY A 591 7.17 -20.50 -32.99
CA GLY A 591 6.96 -20.79 -34.42
C GLY A 591 7.27 -19.64 -35.40
N ILE A 592 7.67 -18.46 -34.90
CA ILE A 592 8.18 -17.38 -35.76
C ILE A 592 9.68 -17.60 -36.02
N ASN A 593 10.06 -17.90 -37.27
CA ASN A 593 11.45 -17.86 -37.73
C ASN A 593 11.76 -16.48 -38.30
N PHE A 594 12.80 -15.84 -37.78
CA PHE A 594 13.34 -14.57 -38.27
C PHE A 594 14.38 -14.76 -39.37
#